data_AF-A0A7H0MBN5-F1
#
_entry.id   AF-A0A7H0MBN5-F1
#
_cell.length_a   1.000
_cell.length_b   1.000
_cell.length_c   1.000
_cell.angle_alpha   90.00
_cell.angle_beta   90.00
_cell.angle_gamma   90.00
#
_symmetry.space_group_name_H-M   'P 1'
#
loop_
_entity.id
_entity.type
_entity.pdbx_description
1 polymer ?
#
loop_
_entity_poly.entity_id
_entity_poly.type
_entity_poly.pdbx_seq_one_letter_code
_entity_poly.pdbx_strand_id
1 'polypeptide(L)'
;MYFKDESLFSFLFRTQLLYSGIDFSNLFTFGGRIRSHLKAKKELLPLYQRFNEGLLYSILNDYEHEQTSFSHPYNDLKMVKEFLNLGFCHVYQNSCESFTYCDMCIEESYHHHGVGYLKRQWGKTKYCDVHKKSLSVLPPLSYKNSVDSMFEILSGNLPHPKKIYTYSMNEALLTRGMGKIIRPFSSIYIKPCALLLLQKWIYCNKNYLLTVLPKKIGDPYSIDLLRELSKHPETYVKQIFKKRNEDNLQAFNDFISENTVITTEKYGVIYKDSFKFKIMKARNIKCKFSMNKKLCYGCEMWQKSSK
;
A
#
# COMPACT_ATOMS: atom_id res chain seq x y z
N MET A 1 -8.90 -12.10 16.04
CA MET A 1 -8.90 -10.69 16.49
C MET A 1 -7.72 -9.98 15.84
N TYR A 2 -7.92 -8.78 15.28
CA TYR A 2 -6.88 -7.92 14.70
C TYR A 2 -7.07 -6.49 15.22
N PHE A 3 -5.98 -5.79 15.55
CA PHE A 3 -6.04 -4.39 15.98
C PHE A 3 -5.76 -3.47 14.80
N LYS A 4 -6.53 -2.38 14.65
CA LYS A 4 -6.54 -1.52 13.46
C LYS A 4 -5.15 -0.98 13.05
N ASP A 5 -4.27 -0.74 14.00
CA ASP A 5 -2.91 -0.24 13.80
C ASP A 5 -1.82 -1.31 14.02
N GLU A 6 -2.18 -2.58 14.19
CA GLU A 6 -1.23 -3.70 14.34
C GLU A 6 -0.46 -3.95 13.03
N SER A 7 0.84 -4.19 13.18
CA SER A 7 1.74 -4.55 12.08
C SER A 7 1.47 -5.97 11.59
N LEU A 8 1.80 -6.23 10.32
CA LEU A 8 1.66 -7.55 9.71
C LEU A 8 2.44 -8.61 10.49
N PHE A 9 3.66 -8.29 10.91
CA PHE A 9 4.50 -9.20 11.70
C PHE A 9 3.84 -9.55 13.03
N SER A 10 3.37 -8.56 13.80
CA SER A 10 2.70 -8.77 15.10
C SER A 10 1.46 -9.64 14.93
N PHE A 11 0.65 -9.37 13.91
CA PHE A 11 -0.54 -10.14 13.60
C PHE A 11 -0.22 -11.62 13.32
N LEU A 12 0.79 -11.91 12.48
CA LEU A 12 1.19 -13.28 12.17
C LEU A 12 1.79 -13.99 13.39
N PHE A 13 2.65 -13.31 14.14
CA PHE A 13 3.28 -13.87 15.35
C PHE A 13 2.22 -14.27 16.38
N ARG A 14 1.32 -13.34 16.71
CA ARG A 14 0.27 -13.57 17.71
C ARG A 14 -0.72 -14.66 17.27
N THR A 15 -1.09 -14.67 16.00
CA THR A 15 -1.97 -15.73 15.47
C THR A 15 -1.30 -17.11 15.54
N GLN A 16 -0.01 -17.19 15.21
CA GLN A 16 0.71 -18.45 15.28
C GLN A 16 0.92 -18.94 16.71
N LEU A 17 1.26 -18.03 17.63
CA LEU A 17 1.38 -18.31 19.06
C LEU A 17 0.09 -18.94 19.63
N LEU A 18 -1.07 -18.44 19.21
CA LEU A 18 -2.37 -18.90 19.70
C LEU A 18 -2.84 -20.23 19.09
N TYR A 19 -2.47 -20.54 17.84
CA TYR A 19 -3.14 -21.60 17.07
C TYR A 19 -2.22 -22.68 16.46
N SER A 20 -0.90 -22.48 16.40
CA SER A 20 0.03 -23.38 15.68
C SER A 20 1.33 -23.69 16.46
N GLY A 21 1.56 -23.03 17.60
CA GLY A 21 2.65 -23.35 18.53
C GLY A 21 3.84 -22.39 18.45
N ILE A 22 5.00 -22.84 18.92
CA ILE A 22 6.17 -21.98 19.24
C ILE A 22 7.29 -21.99 18.17
N ASP A 23 7.12 -22.70 17.06
CA ASP A 23 8.11 -22.66 15.96
C ASP A 23 7.86 -21.48 15.02
N PHE A 24 8.56 -20.37 15.25
CA PHE A 24 8.53 -19.14 14.45
C PHE A 24 9.63 -19.02 13.39
N SER A 25 10.21 -20.14 12.95
CA SER A 25 11.24 -20.16 11.90
C SER A 25 10.79 -19.55 10.56
N ASN A 26 9.48 -19.44 10.34
CA ASN A 26 8.83 -18.81 9.19
C ASN A 26 8.71 -17.28 9.30
N LEU A 27 8.89 -16.72 10.50
CA LEU A 27 8.84 -15.28 10.77
C LEU A 27 10.23 -14.71 11.09
N PHE A 28 11.08 -15.49 11.75
CA PHE A 28 12.44 -15.11 12.12
C PHE A 28 13.50 -15.85 11.31
N THR A 29 14.63 -15.18 11.11
CA THR A 29 15.89 -15.79 10.67
C THR A 29 16.60 -16.47 11.85
N PHE A 30 17.62 -17.28 11.58
CA PHE A 30 18.44 -17.90 12.63
C PHE A 30 19.13 -16.86 13.54
N GLY A 31 19.52 -15.71 12.97
CA GLY A 31 20.06 -14.56 13.69
C GLY A 31 19.00 -13.63 14.28
N GLY A 32 17.77 -14.11 14.53
CA GLY A 32 16.73 -13.40 15.26
C GLY A 32 16.14 -12.16 14.59
N ARG A 33 16.45 -11.93 13.31
CA ARG A 33 15.85 -10.86 12.49
C ARG A 33 14.50 -11.28 11.94
N ILE A 34 13.60 -10.33 11.72
CA ILE A 34 12.39 -10.54 10.91
C ILE A 34 12.80 -10.93 9.48
N ARG A 35 12.14 -11.92 8.89
CA ARG A 35 12.34 -12.25 7.48
C ARG A 35 11.72 -11.18 6.57
N SER A 36 12.43 -10.81 5.51
CA SER A 36 11.89 -9.96 4.42
C SER A 36 10.64 -10.57 3.77
N HIS A 37 10.62 -11.89 3.67
CA HIS A 37 9.52 -12.68 3.17
C HIS A 37 8.95 -13.51 4.30
N LEU A 38 7.85 -13.01 4.89
CA LEU A 38 7.10 -13.76 5.88
C LEU A 38 6.25 -14.81 5.18
N LYS A 39 6.13 -15.97 5.80
CA LYS A 39 5.25 -17.02 5.33
C LYS A 39 4.37 -17.50 6.47
N ALA A 40 3.07 -17.27 6.38
CA ALA A 40 2.12 -17.88 7.29
C ALA A 40 2.21 -19.41 7.21
N LYS A 41 2.09 -20.06 8.38
CA LYS A 41 2.02 -21.52 8.47
C LYS A 41 0.78 -22.03 7.72
N LYS A 42 0.92 -23.15 7.00
CA LYS A 42 -0.12 -23.67 6.11
C LYS A 42 -1.39 -24.02 6.90
N GLU A 43 -1.23 -24.58 8.09
CA GLU A 43 -2.33 -24.92 9.00
C GLU A 43 -3.15 -23.71 9.46
N LEU A 44 -2.60 -22.50 9.38
CA LEU A 44 -3.29 -21.26 9.75
C LEU A 44 -4.02 -20.60 8.57
N LEU A 45 -3.80 -21.05 7.32
CA LEU A 45 -4.47 -20.47 6.15
C LEU A 45 -6.00 -20.50 6.23
N PRO A 46 -6.65 -21.61 6.68
CA PRO A 46 -8.09 -21.64 6.87
C PRO A 46 -8.60 -20.62 7.89
N LEU A 47 -7.78 -20.26 8.89
CA LEU A 47 -8.12 -19.21 9.86
C LEU A 47 -8.12 -17.83 9.20
N TYR A 48 -7.09 -17.53 8.39
CA TYR A 48 -7.01 -16.25 7.68
C TYR A 48 -8.12 -16.05 6.64
N GLN A 49 -8.59 -17.13 6.01
CA GLN A 49 -9.74 -17.09 5.08
C GLN A 49 -11.05 -16.65 5.75
N ARG A 50 -11.15 -16.71 7.09
CA ARG A 50 -12.33 -16.25 7.83
C ARG A 50 -12.35 -14.73 8.05
N PHE A 51 -11.23 -14.05 7.84
CA PHE A 51 -11.19 -12.59 7.97
C PHE A 51 -11.85 -11.92 6.76
N ASN A 52 -12.45 -10.74 7.01
CA ASN A 52 -12.90 -9.88 5.92
C ASN A 52 -11.71 -9.56 5.00
N GLU A 53 -11.86 -9.74 3.68
CA GLU A 53 -10.73 -9.55 2.77
C GLU A 53 -10.23 -8.11 2.70
N GLY A 54 -11.11 -7.12 2.86
CA GLY A 54 -10.72 -5.72 2.93
C GLY A 54 -9.84 -5.44 4.14
N LEU A 55 -10.19 -6.06 5.28
CA LEU A 55 -9.34 -6.04 6.47
C LEU A 55 -8.01 -6.74 6.19
N LEU A 56 -8.03 -7.95 5.63
CA LEU A 56 -6.83 -8.72 5.32
C LEU A 56 -5.91 -7.99 4.35
N TYR A 57 -6.46 -7.34 3.33
CA TYR A 57 -5.72 -6.46 2.45
C TYR A 57 -5.04 -5.32 3.22
N SER A 58 -5.78 -4.64 4.12
CA SER A 58 -5.21 -3.56 4.91
C SER A 58 -4.06 -4.01 5.82
N ILE A 59 -4.06 -5.29 6.23
CA ILE A 59 -2.99 -5.93 7.01
C ILE A 59 -1.80 -6.25 6.12
N LEU A 60 -2.05 -6.85 4.96
CA LEU A 60 -0.99 -7.27 4.03
C LEU A 60 -0.31 -6.07 3.36
N ASN A 61 -1.06 -4.99 3.11
CA ASN A 61 -0.54 -3.73 2.60
C ASN A 61 -0.02 -2.82 3.73
N ASP A 62 0.75 -3.40 4.66
CA ASP A 62 1.28 -2.77 5.87
C ASP A 62 2.20 -1.56 5.56
N TYR A 63 2.70 -1.47 4.33
CA TYR A 63 3.66 -0.47 3.85
C TYR A 63 3.20 0.13 2.52
N GLU A 64 2.15 0.95 2.53
CA GLU A 64 1.61 1.43 1.26
C GLU A 64 2.60 2.29 0.48
N HIS A 65 2.95 1.80 -0.71
CA HIS A 65 3.11 2.62 -1.91
C HIS A 65 1.85 3.49 -2.06
N GLU A 66 2.00 4.78 -2.38
CA GLU A 66 0.86 5.63 -2.71
C GLU A 66 -0.01 4.95 -3.77
N GLN A 67 -1.20 4.48 -3.43
CA GLN A 67 -2.15 4.02 -4.44
C GLN A 67 -2.62 5.25 -5.21
N THR A 68 -2.27 5.29 -6.49
CA THR A 68 -2.66 6.36 -7.40
C THR A 68 -3.86 5.93 -8.22
N SER A 69 -4.56 6.88 -8.85
CA SER A 69 -5.64 6.56 -9.80
C SER A 69 -5.21 5.62 -10.94
N PHE A 70 -3.90 5.47 -11.14
CA PHE A 70 -3.28 4.73 -12.22
C PHE A 70 -2.71 3.37 -11.76
N SER A 71 -2.70 3.11 -10.45
CA SER A 71 -2.31 1.83 -9.87
C SER A 71 -3.39 0.79 -10.14
N HIS A 72 -3.01 -0.40 -10.59
CA HIS A 72 -3.99 -1.45 -10.88
C HIS A 72 -4.55 -2.02 -9.57
N PRO A 73 -5.84 -1.86 -9.24
CA PRO A 73 -6.43 -2.28 -7.96
C PRO A 73 -6.48 -3.80 -7.80
N TYR A 74 -6.05 -4.53 -8.83
CA TYR A 74 -5.98 -5.99 -8.85
C TYR A 74 -4.61 -6.51 -8.42
N ASN A 75 -3.57 -5.67 -8.41
CA ASN A 75 -2.30 -6.03 -7.78
C ASN A 75 -2.50 -6.27 -6.28
N ASP A 76 -3.41 -5.50 -5.69
CA ASP A 76 -3.85 -5.63 -4.30
C ASP A 76 -4.53 -6.99 -4.04
N LEU A 77 -5.41 -7.42 -4.95
CA LEU A 77 -6.07 -8.73 -4.88
C LEU A 77 -5.10 -9.89 -5.10
N LYS A 78 -4.07 -9.69 -5.93
CA LYS A 78 -3.04 -10.70 -6.16
C LYS A 78 -2.31 -11.01 -4.85
N MET A 79 -1.96 -9.98 -4.07
CA MET A 79 -1.31 -10.14 -2.77
C MET A 79 -2.18 -10.93 -1.79
N VAL A 80 -3.47 -10.57 -1.67
CA VAL A 80 -4.43 -11.30 -0.83
C VAL A 80 -4.57 -12.75 -1.30
N LYS A 81 -4.68 -12.99 -2.60
CA LYS A 81 -4.77 -14.33 -3.18
C LYS A 81 -3.52 -15.17 -2.94
N GLU A 82 -2.33 -14.59 -3.12
CA GLU A 82 -1.06 -15.27 -2.86
C GLU A 82 -0.91 -15.61 -1.37
N PHE A 83 -1.30 -14.70 -0.49
CA PHE A 83 -1.31 -14.97 0.95
C PHE A 83 -2.28 -16.08 1.33
N LEU A 84 -3.54 -16.02 0.87
CA LEU A 84 -4.55 -17.03 1.22
C LEU A 84 -4.23 -18.42 0.67
N ASN A 85 -3.52 -18.51 -0.47
CA ASN A 85 -3.17 -19.78 -1.10
C ASN A 85 -1.83 -20.36 -0.60
N LEU A 86 -0.84 -19.50 -0.37
CA LEU A 86 0.56 -19.93 -0.15
C LEU A 86 1.13 -19.45 1.19
N GLY A 87 0.44 -18.55 1.88
CA GLY A 87 0.89 -17.89 3.11
C GLY A 87 1.92 -16.79 2.89
N PHE A 88 2.31 -16.49 1.65
CA PHE A 88 3.38 -15.53 1.38
C PHE A 88 2.95 -14.09 1.61
N CYS A 89 3.79 -13.35 2.32
CA CYS A 89 3.67 -11.92 2.54
C CYS A 89 5.02 -11.23 2.30
N HIS A 90 4.95 -9.98 1.85
CA HIS A 90 6.13 -9.13 1.74
C HIS A 90 6.14 -8.11 2.87
N VAL A 91 7.25 -8.03 3.59
CA VAL A 91 7.50 -6.93 4.53
C VAL A 91 8.43 -5.97 3.82
N TYR A 92 7.91 -4.81 3.42
CA TYR A 92 8.69 -3.73 2.79
C TYR A 92 9.50 -2.92 3.82
N GLN A 93 9.82 -3.50 4.98
CA GLN A 93 10.88 -2.95 5.83
C GLN A 93 12.21 -3.25 5.16
N ASN A 94 13.18 -2.36 5.32
CA ASN A 94 14.57 -2.75 5.22
C ASN A 94 14.75 -3.95 6.16
N SER A 95 14.88 -5.15 5.59
CA SER A 95 14.93 -6.43 6.29
C SER A 95 16.19 -6.65 7.14
N CYS A 96 16.79 -5.56 7.59
CA CYS A 96 17.95 -5.45 8.44
C CYS A 96 17.59 -4.92 9.84
N GLU A 97 16.35 -4.51 10.10
CA GLU A 97 16.03 -3.71 11.27
C GLU A 97 15.52 -4.51 12.49
N SER A 98 15.83 -3.93 13.63
CA SER A 98 15.45 -4.30 14.98
C SER A 98 13.96 -4.08 15.22
N PHE A 99 13.40 -4.68 16.28
CA PHE A 99 12.00 -4.39 16.65
C PHE A 99 11.94 -3.08 17.40
N THR A 100 11.14 -2.14 16.91
CA THR A 100 10.85 -0.88 17.60
C THR A 100 9.47 -0.94 18.24
N TYR A 101 9.37 -0.47 19.48
CA TYR A 101 8.10 -0.44 20.20
C TYR A 101 8.07 0.64 21.27
N CYS A 102 6.87 1.02 21.71
CA CYS A 102 6.69 1.82 22.91
C CYS A 102 6.18 0.89 24.02
N ASP A 103 7.01 0.67 25.02
CA ASP A 103 6.70 0.05 26.32
C ASP A 103 5.35 0.52 26.91
N MET A 104 5.08 1.83 26.97
CA MET A 104 3.83 2.35 27.52
C MET A 104 2.61 1.97 26.67
N CYS A 105 2.74 2.03 25.33
CA CYS A 105 1.66 1.55 24.45
C CYS A 105 1.42 0.04 24.60
N ILE A 106 2.46 -0.74 24.85
CA ILE A 106 2.36 -2.19 25.04
C ILE A 106 1.64 -2.50 26.36
N GLU A 107 2.04 -1.84 27.45
CA GLU A 107 1.41 -1.96 28.76
C GLU A 107 -0.07 -1.54 28.71
N GLU A 108 -0.37 -0.39 28.10
CA GLU A 108 -1.75 0.06 27.89
C GLU A 108 -2.57 -0.97 27.09
N SER A 109 -2.03 -1.46 25.97
CA SER A 109 -2.71 -2.48 25.17
C SER A 109 -2.95 -3.76 25.97
N TYR A 110 -1.97 -4.18 26.77
CA TYR A 110 -2.10 -5.35 27.62
C TYR A 110 -3.20 -5.16 28.66
N HIS A 111 -3.27 -4.02 29.34
CA HIS A 111 -4.34 -3.74 30.30
C HIS A 111 -5.73 -3.68 29.65
N HIS A 112 -5.85 -3.14 28.45
CA HIS A 112 -7.15 -2.99 27.78
C HIS A 112 -7.62 -4.23 27.04
N HIS A 113 -6.69 -5.07 26.55
CA HIS A 113 -6.99 -6.17 25.64
C HIS A 113 -6.45 -7.53 26.08
N GLY A 114 -5.72 -7.59 27.19
CA GLY A 114 -5.03 -8.79 27.67
C GLY A 114 -3.80 -9.18 26.84
N VAL A 115 -3.42 -8.36 25.86
CA VAL A 115 -2.30 -8.62 24.95
C VAL A 115 -1.71 -7.32 24.40
N GLY A 116 -0.39 -7.25 24.32
CA GLY A 116 0.34 -6.21 23.61
C GLY A 116 0.45 -6.53 22.12
N TYR A 117 0.59 -5.51 21.28
CA TYR A 117 0.83 -5.67 19.85
C TYR A 117 1.75 -4.58 19.30
N LEU A 118 2.51 -4.90 18.26
CA LEU A 118 3.38 -3.91 17.62
C LEU A 118 2.59 -3.07 16.63
N LYS A 119 2.71 -1.75 16.72
CA LYS A 119 2.05 -0.84 15.80
C LYS A 119 2.81 -0.75 14.48
N ARG A 120 2.07 -0.79 13.36
CA ARG A 120 2.58 -0.67 11.98
C ARG A 120 3.52 0.52 11.79
N GLN A 121 3.14 1.67 12.33
CA GLN A 121 3.89 2.92 12.15
C GLN A 121 5.30 2.87 12.74
N TRP A 122 5.55 2.04 13.77
CA TRP A 122 6.87 1.93 14.42
C TRP A 122 7.95 1.39 13.49
N GLY A 123 7.57 0.68 12.42
CA GLY A 123 8.50 0.31 11.35
C GLY A 123 9.01 1.48 10.49
N LYS A 124 8.51 2.70 10.68
CA LYS A 124 8.85 3.89 9.88
C LYS A 124 9.25 5.11 10.71
N THR A 125 9.09 5.04 12.03
CA THR A 125 9.42 6.12 12.95
C THR A 125 10.13 5.56 14.16
N LYS A 126 10.98 6.38 14.76
CA LYS A 126 11.67 6.12 16.02
C LYS A 126 10.98 6.82 17.21
N TYR A 127 9.82 7.44 16.96
CA TYR A 127 9.09 8.27 17.92
C TYR A 127 7.68 7.74 18.17
N CYS A 128 7.27 7.71 19.44
CA CYS A 128 5.89 7.46 19.83
C CYS A 128 5.13 8.78 19.89
N ASP A 129 4.18 9.01 18.97
CA ASP A 129 3.35 10.22 18.98
C ASP A 129 2.36 10.28 20.16
N VAL A 130 1.98 9.12 20.71
CA VAL A 130 1.04 9.03 21.86
C VAL A 130 1.73 9.47 23.15
N HIS A 131 2.85 8.82 23.49
CA HIS A 131 3.60 9.04 24.73
C HIS A 131 4.72 10.08 24.61
N LYS A 132 4.87 10.66 23.41
CA LYS A 132 5.84 11.72 23.11
C LYS A 132 7.29 11.37 23.45
N LYS A 133 7.72 10.14 23.19
CA LYS A 133 9.07 9.64 23.54
C LYS A 133 9.70 8.78 22.45
N SER A 134 11.02 8.56 22.55
CA SER A 134 11.73 7.60 21.70
C SER A 134 11.20 6.19 21.87
N LEU A 135 11.13 5.43 20.78
CA LEU A 135 10.81 4.01 20.82
C LEU A 135 11.99 3.21 21.38
N SER A 136 11.65 2.17 22.14
CA SER A 136 12.53 1.09 22.55
C SER A 136 12.86 0.21 21.35
N VAL A 137 14.09 -0.31 21.34
CA VAL A 137 14.65 -1.08 20.24
C VAL A 137 15.20 -2.40 20.76
N LEU A 138 14.62 -3.50 20.28
CA LEU A 138 15.16 -4.84 20.47
C LEU A 138 16.06 -5.18 19.26
N PRO A 139 17.40 -5.15 19.40
CA PRO A 139 18.32 -5.54 18.35
C PRO A 139 18.13 -7.02 17.99
N PRO A 140 18.59 -7.44 16.80
CA PRO A 140 18.61 -8.86 16.46
C PRO A 140 19.41 -9.67 17.49
N LEU A 141 18.77 -10.66 18.13
CA LEU A 141 19.41 -11.60 19.05
C LEU A 141 19.53 -12.98 18.37
N SER A 142 19.89 -14.03 19.11
CA SER A 142 19.66 -15.39 18.59
C SER A 142 18.17 -15.62 18.32
N TYR A 143 17.84 -16.56 17.43
CA TYR A 143 16.46 -16.95 17.14
C TYR A 143 15.62 -17.14 18.41
N LYS A 144 16.11 -17.98 19.34
CA LYS A 144 15.42 -18.27 20.61
C LYS A 144 15.20 -17.00 21.43
N ASN A 145 16.25 -16.21 21.65
CA ASN A 145 16.15 -15.00 22.46
C ASN A 145 15.23 -13.95 21.83
N SER A 146 15.14 -13.90 20.50
CA SER A 146 14.27 -12.96 19.80
C SER A 146 12.79 -13.37 19.91
N VAL A 147 12.51 -14.67 19.78
CA VAL A 147 11.17 -15.23 20.03
C VAL A 147 10.75 -15.00 21.48
N ASP A 148 11.61 -15.34 22.45
CA ASP A 148 11.32 -15.17 23.88
C ASP A 148 11.08 -13.70 24.24
N SER A 149 11.92 -12.79 23.74
CA SER A 149 11.75 -11.35 23.99
C SER A 149 10.49 -10.80 23.31
N MET A 150 10.11 -11.32 22.13
CA MET A 150 8.86 -10.95 21.49
C MET A 150 7.66 -11.43 22.31
N PHE A 151 7.71 -12.65 22.83
CA PHE A 151 6.69 -13.19 23.71
C PHE A 151 6.55 -12.35 24.99
N GLU A 152 7.67 -11.98 25.63
CA GLU A 152 7.70 -11.08 26.79
C GLU A 152 6.98 -9.76 26.46
N ILE A 153 7.39 -9.07 25.38
CA ILE A 153 6.80 -7.79 24.95
C ILE A 153 5.29 -7.91 24.76
N LEU A 154 4.82 -8.88 23.98
CA LEU A 154 3.39 -9.01 23.68
C LEU A 154 2.58 -9.49 24.90
N SER A 155 3.23 -10.03 25.92
CA SER A 155 2.61 -10.39 27.20
C SER A 155 2.58 -9.23 28.21
N GLY A 156 2.96 -8.02 27.80
CA GLY A 156 3.04 -6.85 28.68
C GLY A 156 4.30 -6.80 29.55
N ASN A 157 5.21 -7.77 29.39
CA ASN A 157 6.48 -7.80 30.12
C ASN A 157 7.56 -7.07 29.31
N LEU A 158 8.38 -6.28 29.98
CA LEU A 158 9.52 -5.64 29.32
C LEU A 158 10.73 -6.59 29.34
N PRO A 159 11.35 -6.88 28.18
CA PRO A 159 12.56 -7.67 28.16
C PRO A 159 13.66 -7.03 29.00
N HIS A 160 14.59 -7.87 29.46
CA HIS A 160 15.69 -7.42 30.30
C HIS A 160 16.42 -6.21 29.67
N PRO A 161 16.67 -5.10 30.42
CA PRO A 161 17.23 -3.86 29.88
C PRO A 161 18.51 -4.00 29.04
N LYS A 162 19.35 -5.01 29.31
CA LYS A 162 20.57 -5.29 28.52
C LYS A 162 20.29 -5.74 27.08
N LYS A 163 19.05 -6.15 26.80
CA LYS A 163 18.59 -6.55 25.47
C LYS A 163 17.97 -5.39 24.69
N ILE A 164 17.79 -4.21 25.27
CA ILE A 164 17.05 -3.11 24.65
C ILE A 164 17.90 -1.84 24.69
N TYR A 165 17.76 -1.00 23.66
CA TYR A 165 18.23 0.38 23.72
C TYR A 165 17.16 1.33 23.20
N THR A 166 17.34 2.63 23.40
CA THR A 166 16.46 3.67 22.86
C THR A 166 17.26 4.60 21.96
N TYR A 167 16.65 5.08 20.88
CA TYR A 167 17.24 6.17 20.11
C TYR A 167 17.31 7.45 20.94
N SER A 168 18.28 8.32 20.63
CA SER A 168 18.29 9.66 21.22
C SER A 168 17.01 10.40 20.83
N MET A 169 16.55 11.31 21.69
CA MET A 169 15.32 12.06 21.44
C MET A 169 15.42 12.90 20.15
N ASN A 170 16.61 13.43 19.84
CA ASN A 170 16.85 14.18 18.60
C ASN A 170 16.65 13.30 17.37
N GLU A 171 17.23 12.10 17.34
CA GLU A 171 17.02 11.13 16.24
C GLU A 171 15.56 10.71 16.12
N ALA A 172 14.88 10.52 17.26
CA ALA A 172 13.47 10.17 17.26
C ALA A 172 12.63 11.27 16.60
N LEU A 173 12.84 12.53 17.00
CA LEU A 173 12.14 13.69 16.46
C LEU A 173 12.36 13.89 14.96
N LEU A 174 13.53 13.56 14.41
CA LEU A 174 13.78 13.62 12.96
C LEU A 174 12.85 12.70 12.15
N THR A 175 12.40 11.61 12.77
CA THR A 175 11.51 10.64 12.13
C THR A 175 10.04 10.83 12.49
N ARG A 176 9.71 11.89 13.23
CA ARG A 176 8.35 12.17 13.68
C ARG A 176 7.43 12.36 12.48
N GLY A 177 6.30 11.65 12.47
CA GLY A 177 5.34 11.70 11.37
C GLY A 177 5.73 10.90 10.12
N MET A 178 6.92 10.29 10.04
CA MET A 178 7.32 9.39 8.94
C MET A 178 6.50 8.08 8.89
N GLY A 179 5.66 7.83 9.90
CA GLY A 179 4.68 6.74 9.95
C GLY A 179 3.23 7.15 9.67
N LYS A 180 2.96 8.42 9.31
CA LYS A 180 1.59 8.84 8.95
C LYS A 180 1.13 8.04 7.74
N ILE A 181 -0.04 7.40 7.87
CA ILE A 181 -0.71 6.72 6.76
C ILE A 181 -0.90 7.76 5.66
N ILE A 182 -0.12 7.66 4.59
CA ILE A 182 -0.35 8.42 3.38
C ILE A 182 -1.69 7.91 2.87
N ARG A 183 -2.74 8.73 3.01
CA ARG A 183 -4.05 8.37 2.49
C ARG A 183 -3.87 8.17 0.99
N PRO A 184 -4.29 7.03 0.42
CA PRO A 184 -4.14 6.81 -1.01
C PRO A 184 -4.89 7.89 -1.77
N PHE A 185 -4.15 8.76 -2.45
CA PHE A 185 -4.70 9.81 -3.30
C PHE A 185 -5.17 9.20 -4.63
N SER A 186 -6.33 8.54 -4.56
CA SER A 186 -7.58 8.85 -5.26
C SER A 186 -8.49 7.64 -5.10
N SER A 187 -9.75 7.83 -4.72
CA SER A 187 -10.73 6.75 -4.58
C SER A 187 -11.16 6.11 -5.90
N ILE A 188 -10.56 6.51 -7.03
CA ILE A 188 -10.99 6.17 -8.39
C ILE A 188 -9.83 5.54 -9.15
N TYR A 189 -9.99 4.29 -9.58
CA TYR A 189 -9.09 3.62 -10.51
C TYR A 189 -9.43 3.93 -11.97
N ILE A 190 -8.47 4.39 -12.76
CA ILE A 190 -8.63 4.67 -14.19
C ILE A 190 -8.34 3.40 -14.99
N LYS A 191 -9.36 2.86 -15.65
CA LYS A 191 -9.20 1.67 -16.50
C LYS A 191 -8.35 1.98 -17.74
N PRO A 192 -7.70 0.96 -18.35
CA PRO A 192 -6.91 1.14 -19.57
C PRO A 192 -7.68 1.84 -20.70
N CYS A 193 -8.98 1.56 -20.85
CA CYS A 193 -9.82 2.22 -21.84
C CYS A 193 -9.94 3.75 -21.61
N ALA A 194 -10.11 4.19 -20.36
CA ALA A 194 -10.10 5.61 -20.06
C ALA A 194 -8.69 6.20 -20.18
N LEU A 195 -7.66 5.49 -19.73
CA LEU A 195 -6.26 5.92 -19.84
C LEU A 195 -5.87 6.21 -21.31
N LEU A 196 -6.25 5.34 -22.24
CA LEU A 196 -6.01 5.54 -23.68
C LEU A 196 -6.71 6.80 -24.21
N LEU A 197 -7.94 7.09 -23.76
CA LEU A 197 -8.64 8.32 -24.14
C LEU A 197 -7.91 9.57 -23.64
N LEU A 198 -7.42 9.54 -22.40
CA LEU A 198 -6.66 10.64 -21.82
C LEU A 198 -5.34 10.85 -22.58
N GLN A 199 -4.61 9.78 -22.89
CA GLN A 199 -3.38 9.84 -23.69
C GLN A 199 -3.64 10.42 -25.08
N LYS A 200 -4.70 9.97 -25.75
CA LYS A 200 -5.09 10.49 -27.07
C LYS A 200 -5.45 11.96 -27.00
N TRP A 201 -6.19 12.39 -25.98
CA TRP A 201 -6.52 13.79 -25.81
C TRP A 201 -5.29 14.65 -25.59
N ILE A 202 -4.34 14.21 -24.76
CA ILE A 202 -3.06 14.91 -24.54
C ILE A 202 -2.30 15.05 -25.87
N TYR A 203 -2.21 13.97 -26.64
CA TYR A 203 -1.53 13.98 -27.94
C TYR A 203 -2.19 14.96 -28.93
N CYS A 204 -3.52 14.96 -29.02
CA CYS A 204 -4.27 15.84 -29.92
C CYS A 204 -4.26 17.31 -29.48
N ASN A 205 -4.18 17.57 -28.17
CA ASN A 205 -4.25 18.92 -27.59
C ASN A 205 -2.90 19.42 -27.07
N LYS A 206 -1.79 18.83 -27.53
CA LYS A 206 -0.43 19.18 -27.10
C LYS A 206 -0.11 20.67 -27.24
N ASN A 207 -0.58 21.32 -28.31
CA ASN A 207 -0.37 22.76 -28.54
C ASN A 207 -1.10 23.61 -27.50
N TYR A 208 -2.32 23.22 -27.13
CA TYR A 208 -3.07 23.86 -26.03
C TYR A 208 -2.38 23.63 -24.68
N LEU A 209 -1.89 22.41 -24.43
CA LEU A 209 -1.19 22.10 -23.17
C LEU A 209 0.11 22.91 -22.99
N LEU A 210 0.80 23.29 -24.07
CA LEU A 210 1.97 24.18 -24.02
C LEU A 210 1.64 25.58 -23.50
N THR A 211 0.39 26.05 -23.66
CA THR A 211 -0.02 27.39 -23.20
C THR A 211 -0.54 27.37 -21.76
N VAL A 212 -1.02 26.22 -21.30
CA VAL A 212 -1.74 26.04 -20.04
C VAL A 212 -0.86 25.49 -18.91
N LEU A 213 0.06 24.57 -19.21
CA LEU A 213 0.88 23.96 -18.18
C LEU A 213 1.91 24.97 -17.65
N PRO A 214 2.07 25.09 -16.31
CA PRO A 214 2.99 26.06 -15.74
C PRO A 214 4.42 25.74 -16.18
N LYS A 215 5.07 26.73 -16.82
CA LYS A 215 6.50 26.73 -17.13
C LYS A 215 7.30 26.77 -15.82
N LYS A 216 7.52 25.64 -15.15
CA LYS A 216 8.38 25.62 -13.96
C LYS A 216 9.85 25.68 -14.38
N ILE A 217 10.36 26.91 -14.38
CA ILE A 217 11.70 27.41 -14.00
C ILE A 217 12.85 26.42 -14.25
N GLY A 218 13.47 26.55 -15.43
CA GLY A 218 14.76 25.92 -15.74
C GLY A 218 14.96 25.43 -17.17
N ASP A 219 13.88 25.15 -17.92
CA ASP A 219 14.02 24.50 -19.23
C ASP A 219 13.74 25.47 -20.40
N PRO A 220 14.74 25.74 -21.26
CA PRO A 220 14.50 26.37 -22.55
C PRO A 220 13.87 25.34 -23.51
N TYR A 221 12.87 25.80 -24.26
CA TYR A 221 12.14 25.16 -25.37
C TYR A 221 10.84 24.40 -25.05
N SER A 222 9.73 25.04 -25.43
CA SER A 222 8.42 24.43 -25.73
C SER A 222 8.52 23.23 -26.70
N ILE A 223 9.60 23.13 -27.48
CA ILE A 223 9.86 22.05 -28.43
C ILE A 223 10.15 20.73 -27.70
N ASP A 224 10.91 20.74 -26.60
CA ASP A 224 11.20 19.52 -25.84
C ASP A 224 9.94 19.00 -25.15
N LEU A 225 9.15 19.89 -24.53
CA LEU A 225 7.85 19.51 -23.98
C LEU A 225 6.87 19.01 -25.07
N LEU A 226 6.83 19.63 -26.24
CA LEU A 226 6.01 19.17 -27.37
C LEU A 226 6.44 17.77 -27.85
N ARG A 227 7.75 17.52 -27.89
CA ARG A 227 8.34 16.23 -28.25
C ARG A 227 7.99 15.17 -27.21
N GLU A 228 8.08 15.50 -25.93
CA GLU A 228 7.73 14.60 -24.82
C GLU A 228 6.22 14.31 -24.78
N LEU A 229 5.35 15.31 -24.95
CA LEU A 229 3.89 15.09 -25.06
C LEU A 229 3.51 14.24 -26.28
N SER A 230 4.32 14.29 -27.35
CA SER A 230 4.11 13.47 -28.55
C SER A 230 4.64 12.04 -28.41
N LYS A 231 5.78 11.85 -27.74
CA LYS A 231 6.44 10.53 -27.59
C LYS A 231 5.96 9.74 -26.38
N HIS A 232 5.67 10.43 -25.27
CA HIS A 232 5.39 9.83 -23.97
C HIS A 232 4.15 10.42 -23.27
N PRO A 233 2.98 10.53 -23.95
CA PRO A 233 1.77 11.11 -23.36
C PRO A 233 1.33 10.43 -22.05
N GLU A 234 1.64 9.14 -21.87
CA GLU A 234 1.38 8.35 -20.67
C GLU A 234 2.00 8.94 -19.40
N THR A 235 3.18 9.55 -19.51
CA THR A 235 3.92 10.13 -18.39
C THR A 235 3.25 11.40 -17.84
N TYR A 236 2.49 12.10 -18.69
CA TYR A 236 1.82 13.35 -18.37
C TYR A 236 0.39 13.17 -17.87
N VAL A 237 -0.26 12.04 -18.16
CA VAL A 237 -1.66 11.80 -17.71
C VAL A 237 -1.80 12.01 -16.21
N LYS A 238 -0.88 11.46 -15.39
CA LYS A 238 -0.95 11.58 -13.92
C LYS A 238 -0.84 13.04 -13.47
N GLN A 239 0.00 13.84 -14.12
CA GLN A 239 0.23 15.24 -13.75
C GLN A 239 -0.99 16.09 -14.11
N ILE A 240 -1.48 15.96 -15.34
CA ILE A 240 -2.62 16.72 -15.85
C ILE A 240 -3.89 16.32 -15.09
N PHE A 241 -4.10 15.02 -14.85
CA PHE A 241 -5.25 14.54 -14.10
C PHE A 241 -5.29 15.03 -12.65
N LYS A 242 -4.12 15.18 -11.99
CA LYS A 242 -4.04 15.77 -10.64
C LYS A 242 -4.47 17.24 -10.63
N LYS A 243 -4.23 17.96 -11.72
CA LYS A 243 -4.51 19.39 -11.89
C LYS A 243 -5.82 19.69 -12.61
N ARG A 244 -6.61 18.68 -12.97
CA ARG A 244 -7.81 18.80 -13.82
C ARG A 244 -8.90 19.79 -13.33
N ASN A 245 -8.85 20.19 -12.07
CA ASN A 245 -9.78 21.16 -11.48
C ASN A 245 -9.25 22.60 -11.52
N GLU A 246 -8.06 22.85 -12.07
CA GLU A 246 -7.54 24.19 -12.31
C GLU A 246 -8.29 24.82 -13.50
N ASP A 247 -8.63 26.12 -13.41
CA ASP A 247 -9.46 26.83 -14.41
C ASP A 247 -8.87 26.76 -15.83
N ASN A 248 -7.55 26.77 -15.92
CA ASN A 248 -6.81 26.68 -17.17
C ASN A 248 -6.93 25.30 -17.84
N LEU A 249 -7.45 24.26 -17.16
CA LEU A 249 -7.65 22.90 -17.66
C LEU A 249 -9.12 22.53 -17.85
N GLN A 250 -10.03 23.51 -17.93
CA GLN A 250 -11.47 23.26 -18.11
C GLN A 250 -11.77 22.36 -19.32
N ALA A 251 -11.13 22.61 -20.47
CA ALA A 251 -11.32 21.79 -21.68
C ALA A 251 -10.95 20.31 -21.48
N PHE A 252 -9.97 20.03 -20.61
CA PHE A 252 -9.62 18.66 -20.25
C PHE A 252 -10.68 18.03 -19.34
N ASN A 253 -11.21 18.81 -18.40
CA ASN A 253 -12.26 18.35 -17.49
C ASN A 253 -13.57 18.08 -18.23
N ASP A 254 -13.95 18.95 -19.17
CA ASP A 254 -15.13 18.77 -20.03
C ASP A 254 -14.98 17.48 -20.84
N PHE A 255 -13.84 17.28 -21.48
CA PHE A 255 -13.53 16.05 -22.20
C PHE A 255 -13.66 14.80 -21.32
N ILE A 256 -13.13 14.82 -20.09
CA ILE A 256 -13.28 13.71 -19.14
C ILE A 256 -14.76 13.44 -18.87
N SER A 257 -15.54 14.48 -18.58
CA SER A 257 -16.95 14.35 -18.20
C SER A 257 -17.84 13.77 -19.32
N GLU A 258 -17.55 14.16 -20.56
CA GLU A 258 -18.24 13.71 -21.76
C GLU A 258 -17.85 12.29 -22.17
N ASN A 259 -16.58 11.93 -22.04
CA ASN A 259 -16.05 10.69 -22.64
C ASN A 259 -15.89 9.55 -21.63
N THR A 260 -15.94 9.85 -20.33
CA THR A 260 -15.79 8.85 -19.27
C THR A 260 -17.02 8.75 -18.39
N VAL A 261 -17.13 7.65 -17.66
CA VAL A 261 -18.12 7.42 -16.62
C VAL A 261 -17.44 6.82 -15.40
N ILE A 262 -17.86 7.27 -14.22
CA ILE A 262 -17.46 6.69 -12.96
C ILE A 262 -18.52 5.67 -12.55
N THR A 263 -18.10 4.41 -12.40
CA THR A 263 -18.96 3.33 -11.89
C THR A 263 -18.31 2.67 -10.69
N THR A 264 -19.10 1.98 -9.87
CA THR A 264 -18.55 1.11 -8.83
C THR A 264 -18.48 -0.30 -9.34
N GLU A 265 -17.31 -0.90 -9.26
CA GLU A 265 -17.12 -2.33 -9.51
C GLU A 265 -16.83 -3.06 -8.21
N LYS A 266 -17.33 -4.29 -8.15
CA LYS A 266 -17.24 -5.19 -7.00
C LYS A 266 -16.30 -6.33 -7.36
N TYR A 267 -15.36 -6.62 -6.47
CA TYR A 267 -14.39 -7.70 -6.63
C TYR A 267 -14.09 -8.40 -5.30
N GLY A 268 -13.53 -9.60 -5.38
CA GLY A 268 -12.83 -10.22 -4.25
C GLY A 268 -12.26 -11.58 -4.61
N VAL A 269 -11.46 -12.09 -3.69
CA VAL A 269 -10.74 -13.36 -3.76
C VAL A 269 -11.62 -14.50 -3.25
N ILE A 270 -12.32 -14.30 -2.13
CA ILE A 270 -13.22 -15.27 -1.51
C ILE A 270 -14.67 -14.92 -1.88
N TYR A 271 -15.09 -13.68 -1.64
CA TYR A 271 -16.42 -13.17 -1.96
C TYR A 271 -16.33 -12.12 -3.06
N LYS A 272 -17.17 -12.24 -4.09
CA LYS A 272 -17.10 -11.38 -5.29
C LYS A 272 -17.31 -9.88 -5.01
N ASP A 273 -17.80 -9.51 -3.82
CA ASP A 273 -18.10 -8.14 -3.44
C ASP A 273 -17.34 -7.63 -2.22
N SER A 274 -16.29 -8.34 -1.80
CA SER A 274 -15.40 -7.98 -0.69
C SER A 274 -14.74 -6.60 -0.84
N PHE A 275 -14.47 -6.18 -2.08
CA PHE A 275 -13.87 -4.91 -2.43
C PHE A 275 -14.79 -4.14 -3.37
N LYS A 276 -14.90 -2.83 -3.12
CA LYS A 276 -15.63 -1.89 -3.96
C LYS A 276 -14.67 -0.80 -4.40
N PHE A 277 -14.44 -0.72 -5.70
CA PHE A 277 -13.62 0.34 -6.29
C PHE A 277 -14.49 1.26 -7.11
N LYS A 278 -14.34 2.56 -6.93
CA LYS A 278 -14.81 3.48 -7.98
C LYS A 278 -13.82 3.34 -9.13
N ILE A 279 -14.34 3.19 -10.32
CA ILE A 279 -13.54 3.07 -11.52
C ILE A 279 -13.99 4.11 -12.53
N MET A 280 -13.04 4.70 -13.24
CA MET A 280 -13.28 5.53 -14.41
C MET A 280 -13.07 4.69 -15.67
N LYS A 281 -14.08 4.60 -16.52
CA LYS A 281 -14.01 3.93 -17.83
C LYS A 281 -14.55 4.82 -18.94
N ALA A 282 -14.17 4.53 -20.17
CA ALA A 282 -14.75 5.16 -21.35
C ALA A 282 -16.25 4.84 -21.47
N ARG A 283 -17.09 5.81 -21.85
CA ARG A 283 -18.55 5.61 -21.98
C ARG A 283 -18.92 4.61 -23.08
N ASN A 284 -18.23 4.66 -24.22
CA ASN A 284 -18.59 3.93 -25.43
C ASN A 284 -17.70 2.70 -25.72
N ILE A 285 -16.99 2.19 -24.71
CA ILE A 285 -16.12 1.01 -24.87
C ILE A 285 -16.56 -0.08 -23.88
N LYS A 286 -16.91 -1.26 -24.42
CA LYS A 286 -17.11 -2.47 -23.62
C LYS A 286 -15.73 -3.04 -23.22
N CYS A 287 -15.16 -2.56 -22.11
CA CYS A 287 -13.87 -3.06 -21.64
C CYS A 287 -14.05 -4.51 -21.09
N LYS A 288 -13.66 -5.56 -21.86
CA LYS A 288 -13.62 -6.96 -21.39
C LYS A 288 -12.30 -7.24 -20.65
N PHE A 289 -12.38 -7.84 -19.47
CA PHE A 289 -11.22 -8.13 -18.61
C PHE A 289 -10.50 -9.43 -19.00
N SER A 290 -9.17 -9.45 -18.91
CA SER A 290 -8.32 -10.65 -19.01
C SER A 290 -7.42 -10.71 -17.75
N MET A 291 -7.49 -11.81 -17.00
CA MET A 291 -6.63 -12.04 -15.82
C MET A 291 -5.16 -12.32 -16.17
N ASN A 292 -4.85 -12.64 -17.43
CA ASN A 292 -3.50 -12.97 -17.83
C ASN A 292 -2.76 -11.74 -18.36
N LYS A 293 -1.56 -11.54 -17.81
CA LYS A 293 -0.58 -10.50 -18.15
C LYS A 293 -0.60 -10.17 -19.64
N LYS A 294 -1.29 -9.09 -19.97
CA LYS A 294 -1.10 -8.21 -21.12
C LYS A 294 -2.26 -7.21 -21.06
N LEU A 295 -1.98 -5.97 -21.46
CA LEU A 295 -2.97 -4.92 -21.64
C LEU A 295 -4.28 -5.49 -22.20
N CYS A 296 -5.40 -5.00 -21.67
CA CYS A 296 -6.76 -5.28 -22.11
C CYS A 296 -6.86 -5.35 -23.66
N TYR A 297 -6.68 -6.54 -24.25
CA TYR A 297 -6.67 -6.76 -25.70
C TYR A 297 -8.09 -6.68 -26.32
N GLY A 298 -9.07 -6.16 -25.58
CA GLY A 298 -10.48 -6.16 -25.96
C GLY A 298 -11.15 -4.78 -25.90
N CYS A 299 -10.38 -3.69 -26.02
CA CYS A 299 -10.97 -2.39 -26.36
C CYS A 299 -10.94 -2.23 -27.87
N GLU A 300 -11.85 -2.91 -28.56
CA GLU A 300 -12.15 -2.58 -29.95
C GLU A 300 -12.69 -1.14 -29.98
N MET A 301 -11.81 -0.18 -30.29
CA MET A 301 -12.27 1.12 -30.74
C MET A 301 -13.09 0.85 -31.99
N TRP A 302 -14.39 1.07 -31.91
CA TRP A 302 -15.23 1.18 -33.09
C TRP A 302 -14.64 2.29 -33.95
N GLN A 303 -13.85 1.93 -34.96
CA GLN A 303 -13.65 2.74 -36.13
C GLN A 303 -15.05 2.92 -36.71
N LYS A 304 -15.65 4.10 -36.53
CA LYS A 304 -16.71 4.54 -37.43
C LYS A 304 -16.06 4.58 -38.81
N SER A 305 -16.39 3.60 -39.63
CA SER A 305 -16.18 3.63 -41.07
C SER A 305 -16.91 4.85 -41.61
N SER A 306 -16.14 5.84 -42.04
CA SER A 306 -16.63 6.86 -42.96
C SER A 306 -16.94 6.17 -44.28
N LYS A 307 -18.22 6.09 -44.64
CA LYS A 307 -18.65 6.13 -46.03
C LYS A 307 -19.25 7.51 -46.26
#